data_AF-A0A6C0DV87-F1
#
_entry.id   AF-A0A6C0DV87-F1
#
_cell.length_a   1.000
_cell.length_b   1.000
_cell.length_c   1.000
_cell.angle_alpha   90.00
_cell.angle_beta   90.00
_cell.angle_gamma   90.00
#
_symmetry.space_group_name_H-M   'P 1'
#
loop_
_entity.id
_entity.type
_entity.pdbx_description
1 polymer ?
#
loop_
_entity_poly.entity_id
_entity_poly.type
_entity_poly.pdbx_seq_one_letter_code
_entity_poly.pdbx_strand_id
1 'polypeptide(L)'
;MWTEKDKTLFTIVNNFGEKDLEAQIEQASNKFSHLKKRPDFFTIFGVYDLTKDIFIWQNKMNILSYDFSKKYLPIFDSDETLKKIFEPIVKFDKKDMNVIPYLMEALNAEYSVVRFKSHTAYMYALVKLDDIKETFNFDEFDAALFFYRYFENIDKKYKSKQKKQKKQKKQRSKRQSTDI
;
A
#
# COMPACT_ATOMS: atom_id res chain seq x y z
N MET A 1 -2.21 3.60 -14.20
CA MET A 1 -2.35 4.99 -13.73
C MET A 1 -3.05 4.98 -12.39
N TRP A 2 -2.55 5.75 -11.41
CA TRP A 2 -3.14 5.82 -10.06
C TRP A 2 -4.45 6.60 -10.04
N THR A 3 -5.45 6.04 -9.38
CA THR A 3 -6.75 6.66 -9.13
C THR A 3 -6.70 7.55 -7.88
N GLU A 4 -7.69 8.42 -7.68
CA GLU A 4 -7.83 9.21 -6.45
C GLU A 4 -7.97 8.33 -5.20
N LYS A 5 -8.59 7.16 -5.35
CA LYS A 5 -8.67 6.14 -4.29
C LYS A 5 -7.28 5.63 -3.91
N ASP A 6 -6.45 5.29 -4.90
CA ASP A 6 -5.08 4.84 -4.67
C ASP A 6 -4.26 5.93 -3.95
N LYS A 7 -4.36 7.19 -4.41
CA LYS A 7 -3.66 8.33 -3.79
C LYS A 7 -4.11 8.60 -2.36
N THR A 8 -5.39 8.40 -2.06
CA THR A 8 -5.93 8.52 -0.70
C THR A 8 -5.28 7.47 0.21
N LEU A 9 -5.14 6.22 -0.26
CA LEU A 9 -4.39 5.20 0.49
C LEU A 9 -2.95 5.64 0.74
N PHE A 10 -2.27 6.18 -0.28
CA PHE A 10 -0.88 6.62 -0.13
C PHE A 10 -0.75 7.71 0.92
N THR A 11 -1.67 8.68 0.92
CA THR A 11 -1.70 9.74 1.92
C THR A 11 -1.92 9.18 3.33
N ILE A 12 -2.85 8.24 3.50
CA ILE A 12 -3.06 7.59 4.79
C ILE A 12 -1.80 6.85 5.22
N VAL A 13 -1.27 5.95 4.39
CA VAL A 13 -0.08 5.15 4.70
C VAL A 13 1.12 6.03 5.03
N ASN A 14 1.38 7.10 4.26
CA ASN A 14 2.48 8.00 4.53
C ASN A 14 2.28 8.76 5.84
N ASN A 15 1.09 9.32 6.10
CA ASN A 15 0.83 10.05 7.34
C ASN A 15 1.03 9.16 8.58
N PHE A 16 0.52 7.93 8.54
CA PHE A 16 0.72 6.96 9.63
C PHE A 16 2.15 6.50 9.74
N GLY A 17 2.78 6.18 8.61
CA GLY A 17 4.17 5.73 8.59
C GLY A 17 5.12 6.79 9.15
N GLU A 18 4.94 8.05 8.76
CA GLU A 18 5.74 9.18 9.27
C GLU A 18 5.55 9.39 10.78
N LYS A 19 4.33 9.24 11.28
CA LYS A 19 4.00 9.46 12.70
C LYS A 19 4.46 8.31 13.60
N ASP A 20 4.22 7.07 13.18
CA ASP A 20 4.25 5.90 14.07
C ASP A 20 5.37 4.90 13.73
N LEU A 21 5.87 4.88 12.48
CA LEU A 21 6.78 3.82 11.98
C LEU A 21 8.18 4.34 11.62
N GLU A 22 8.32 5.58 11.17
CA GLU A 22 9.58 6.12 10.64
C GLU A 22 10.70 6.08 11.68
N ALA A 23 10.39 6.41 12.94
CA ALA A 23 11.36 6.35 14.03
C ALA A 23 11.89 4.91 14.26
N GLN A 24 11.03 3.90 14.13
CA GLN A 24 11.39 2.49 14.28
C GLN A 24 12.28 2.03 13.11
N ILE A 25 11.89 2.40 11.88
CA ILE A 25 12.68 2.12 10.68
C ILE A 25 14.05 2.79 10.78
N GLU A 26 14.13 4.03 11.27
CA GLU A 26 15.39 4.74 11.47
C GLU A 26 16.26 4.06 12.55
N GLN A 27 15.68 3.70 13.69
CA GLN A 27 16.37 2.99 14.76
C GLN A 27 16.94 1.66 14.28
N ALA A 28 16.14 0.85 13.56
CA ALA A 28 16.59 -0.38 12.94
C ALA A 28 17.70 -0.10 11.92
N SER A 29 17.51 0.89 11.05
CA SER A 29 18.50 1.23 10.00
C SER A 29 19.84 1.64 10.60
N ASN A 30 19.82 2.38 11.71
CA ASN A 30 21.01 2.80 12.44
C ASN A 30 21.69 1.60 13.12
N LYS A 31 20.93 0.78 13.84
CA LYS A 31 21.44 -0.44 14.50
C LYS A 31 22.13 -1.38 13.51
N PHE A 32 21.59 -1.52 12.30
CA PHE A 32 22.05 -2.48 11.30
C PHE A 32 22.92 -1.86 10.20
N SER A 33 23.20 -0.55 10.27
CA SER A 33 23.97 0.21 9.28
C SER A 33 25.37 -0.35 9.00
N HIS A 34 25.99 -0.99 9.99
CA HIS A 34 27.33 -1.58 9.91
C HIS A 34 27.34 -2.97 9.24
N LEU A 35 26.19 -3.63 9.15
CA LEU A 35 26.07 -4.99 8.61
C LEU A 35 25.68 -5.04 7.13
N LYS A 36 25.70 -3.90 6.41
CA LYS A 36 25.31 -3.78 4.98
C LYS A 36 25.88 -4.85 4.03
N LYS A 37 26.99 -5.49 4.39
CA LYS A 37 27.68 -6.53 3.59
C LYS A 37 27.37 -7.97 4.02
N ARG A 38 26.44 -8.17 4.96
CA ARG A 38 26.03 -9.47 5.49
C ARG A 38 24.61 -9.81 5.04
N PRO A 39 24.45 -10.39 3.83
CA PRO A 39 23.14 -10.70 3.26
C PRO A 39 22.38 -11.77 4.05
N ASP A 40 23.06 -12.52 4.92
CA ASP A 40 22.46 -13.49 5.82
C ASP A 40 21.60 -12.83 6.92
N PHE A 41 21.82 -11.55 7.23
CA PHE A 41 21.00 -10.81 8.18
C PHE A 41 19.83 -10.06 7.55
N PHE A 42 19.82 -9.88 6.23
CA PHE A 42 18.84 -9.04 5.56
C PHE A 42 18.20 -9.76 4.38
N THR A 43 16.87 -9.73 4.33
CA THR A 43 16.16 -10.07 3.10
C THR A 43 15.80 -8.78 2.38
N ILE A 44 16.58 -8.40 1.35
CA ILE A 44 16.26 -7.24 0.51
C ILE A 44 14.95 -7.52 -0.23
N PHE A 45 13.96 -6.64 -0.05
CA PHE A 45 12.66 -6.77 -0.69
C PHE A 45 12.40 -5.74 -1.78
N GLY A 46 13.12 -4.62 -1.79
CA GLY A 46 12.92 -3.65 -2.85
C GLY A 46 13.93 -2.51 -2.91
N VAL A 47 13.90 -1.82 -4.05
CA VAL A 47 14.74 -0.65 -4.33
C VAL A 47 13.88 0.43 -4.96
N TYR A 48 13.90 1.63 -4.41
CA TYR A 48 13.31 2.82 -5.03
C TYR A 48 14.40 3.60 -5.78
N ASP A 49 14.30 3.66 -7.11
CA ASP A 49 15.18 4.42 -8.00
C ASP A 49 14.68 5.87 -8.10
N LEU A 50 15.47 6.80 -7.52
CA LEU A 50 15.15 8.23 -7.46
C LEU A 50 15.24 8.94 -8.81
N THR A 51 15.87 8.33 -9.80
CA THR A 51 16.03 8.92 -11.14
C THR A 51 14.85 8.61 -12.04
N LYS A 52 14.16 7.50 -11.76
CA LYS A 52 13.05 7.00 -12.57
C LYS A 52 11.71 7.07 -11.85
N ASP A 53 11.70 7.40 -10.56
CA ASP A 53 10.51 7.40 -9.71
C ASP A 53 9.79 6.04 -9.75
N ILE A 54 10.57 4.97 -9.60
CA ILE A 54 10.07 3.59 -9.59
C ILE A 54 10.56 2.82 -8.37
N PHE A 55 9.68 2.00 -7.82
CA PHE A 55 10.01 0.94 -6.88
C PHE A 55 10.14 -0.39 -7.65
N ILE A 56 11.24 -1.10 -7.42
CA ILE A 56 11.54 -2.40 -8.02
C ILE A 56 11.58 -3.40 -6.88
N TRP A 57 10.61 -4.31 -6.86
CA TRP A 57 10.61 -5.43 -5.93
C TRP A 57 11.73 -6.40 -6.26
N GLN A 58 12.36 -6.94 -5.22
CA GLN A 58 13.47 -7.89 -5.34
C GLN A 58 13.03 -9.28 -4.89
N ASN A 59 13.72 -10.31 -5.40
CA ASN A 59 13.61 -11.68 -4.89
C ASN A 59 12.17 -12.25 -4.82
N LYS A 60 11.29 -11.83 -5.74
CA LYS A 60 9.85 -12.20 -5.74
C LYS A 60 9.11 -11.84 -4.45
N MET A 61 9.65 -10.92 -3.65
CA MET A 61 9.02 -10.46 -2.41
C MET A 61 7.67 -9.81 -2.66
N ASN A 62 7.42 -9.26 -3.85
CA ASN A 62 6.11 -8.74 -4.21
C ASN A 62 5.00 -9.80 -4.11
N ILE A 63 5.28 -11.04 -4.52
CA ILE A 63 4.30 -12.14 -4.48
C ILE A 63 4.05 -12.54 -3.02
N LEU A 64 5.12 -12.77 -2.27
CA LEU A 64 5.04 -13.17 -0.86
C LEU A 64 4.34 -12.10 -0.01
N SER A 65 4.72 -10.83 -0.20
CA SER A 65 4.12 -9.70 0.49
C SER A 65 2.67 -9.49 0.10
N TYR A 66 2.30 -9.70 -1.17
CA TYR A 66 0.90 -9.64 -1.58
C TYR A 66 0.08 -10.75 -0.91
N ASP A 67 0.55 -11.99 -0.93
CA ASP A 67 -0.15 -13.11 -0.28
C ASP A 67 -0.30 -12.90 1.22
N PHE A 68 0.72 -12.35 1.88
CA PHE A 68 0.65 -11.97 3.28
C PHE A 68 -0.36 -10.84 3.52
N SER A 69 -0.38 -9.81 2.67
CA SER A 69 -1.32 -8.69 2.75
C SER A 69 -2.79 -9.13 2.61
N LYS A 70 -3.05 -10.30 1.99
CA LYS A 70 -4.42 -10.83 1.83
C LYS A 70 -5.13 -11.05 3.16
N LYS A 71 -4.40 -11.39 4.22
CA LYS A 71 -4.95 -11.54 5.58
C LYS A 71 -5.57 -10.24 6.11
N TYR A 72 -5.09 -9.11 5.61
CA TYR A 72 -5.50 -7.77 5.98
C TYR A 72 -6.46 -7.13 4.97
N LEU A 73 -6.92 -7.87 3.95
CA LEU A 73 -7.91 -7.37 2.99
C LEU A 73 -9.18 -6.80 3.61
N PRO A 74 -9.74 -7.32 4.73
CA PRO A 74 -10.87 -6.69 5.38
C PRO A 74 -10.63 -5.20 5.74
N ILE A 75 -9.37 -4.83 5.96
CA ILE A 75 -8.95 -3.47 6.30
C ILE A 75 -8.89 -2.60 5.03
N PHE A 76 -8.41 -3.16 3.93
CA PHE A 76 -8.29 -2.46 2.65
C PHE A 76 -9.58 -2.47 1.81
N ASP A 77 -10.62 -3.23 2.17
CA ASP A 77 -11.93 -3.35 1.47
C ASP A 77 -11.87 -3.90 0.03
N SER A 78 -10.75 -3.71 -0.68
CA SER A 78 -10.48 -4.24 -2.02
C SER A 78 -9.00 -4.52 -2.24
N ASP A 79 -8.73 -5.51 -3.09
CA ASP A 79 -7.38 -5.93 -3.45
C ASP A 79 -6.81 -5.17 -4.66
N GLU A 80 -7.59 -4.32 -5.33
CA GLU A 80 -7.19 -3.68 -6.59
C GLU A 80 -5.97 -2.76 -6.42
N THR A 81 -5.96 -1.91 -5.39
CA THR A 81 -4.83 -1.02 -5.11
C THR A 81 -3.62 -1.84 -4.66
N LEU A 82 -3.82 -2.86 -3.82
CA LEU A 82 -2.74 -3.73 -3.37
C LEU A 82 -2.10 -4.47 -4.56
N LYS A 83 -2.89 -5.03 -5.47
CA LYS A 83 -2.38 -5.68 -6.69
C LYS A 83 -1.41 -4.78 -7.47
N LYS A 84 -1.75 -3.49 -7.63
CA LYS A 84 -0.87 -2.50 -8.28
C LYS A 84 0.40 -2.23 -7.48
N ILE A 85 0.28 -2.07 -6.15
CA ILE A 85 1.43 -1.85 -5.24
C ILE A 85 2.39 -3.05 -5.25
N PHE A 86 1.89 -4.25 -5.49
CA PHE A 86 2.69 -5.48 -5.54
C PHE A 86 2.99 -5.97 -6.97
N GLU A 87 2.83 -5.11 -7.98
CA GLU A 87 3.44 -5.36 -9.30
C GLU A 87 4.98 -5.37 -9.17
N PRO A 88 5.72 -6.17 -9.96
CA PRO A 88 7.17 -6.27 -9.81
C PRO A 88 7.92 -4.93 -9.91
N ILE A 89 7.39 -4.00 -10.72
CA ILE A 89 7.90 -2.64 -10.87
C ILE A 89 6.70 -1.70 -10.74
N VAL A 90 6.81 -0.74 -9.83
CA VAL A 90 5.73 0.18 -9.49
C VAL A 90 6.21 1.60 -9.67
N LYS A 91 5.49 2.40 -10.45
CA LYS A 91 5.80 3.83 -10.60
C LYS A 91 5.18 4.61 -9.45
N PHE A 92 5.99 5.32 -8.67
CA PHE A 92 5.56 6.13 -7.53
C PHE A 92 6.21 7.49 -7.62
N ASP A 93 5.44 8.55 -7.46
CA ASP A 93 6.03 9.88 -7.26
C ASP A 93 6.92 9.86 -6.01
N LYS A 94 7.97 10.67 -5.99
CA LYS A 94 8.95 10.71 -4.88
C LYS A 94 8.30 10.88 -3.50
N LYS A 95 7.20 11.63 -3.40
CA LYS A 95 6.43 11.81 -2.16
C LYS A 95 5.79 10.52 -1.63
N ASP A 96 5.58 9.53 -2.50
CA ASP A 96 4.91 8.26 -2.20
C ASP A 96 5.92 7.10 -2.11
N MET A 97 7.23 7.38 -2.15
CA MET A 97 8.28 6.35 -2.14
C MET A 97 8.26 5.46 -0.90
N ASN A 98 7.69 5.95 0.21
CA ASN A 98 7.63 5.24 1.48
C ASN A 98 6.35 4.40 1.67
N VAL A 99 5.40 4.43 0.72
CA VAL A 99 4.15 3.66 0.85
C VAL A 99 4.43 2.16 1.03
N ILE A 100 5.29 1.59 0.19
CA ILE A 100 5.65 0.16 0.30
C ILE A 100 6.38 -0.15 1.61
N PRO A 101 7.49 0.51 1.98
CA PRO A 101 8.19 0.17 3.22
C PRO A 101 7.32 0.39 4.47
N TYR A 102 6.45 1.41 4.51
CA TYR A 102 5.51 1.57 5.62
C TYR A 102 4.46 0.46 5.67
N LEU A 103 3.92 0.03 4.53
CA LEU A 103 3.03 -1.13 4.50
C LEU A 103 3.75 -2.41 4.96
N MET A 104 5.00 -2.59 4.56
CA MET A 104 5.79 -3.75 4.97
C MET A 104 6.09 -3.73 6.47
N GLU A 105 6.38 -2.57 7.06
CA GLU A 105 6.58 -2.41 8.51
C GLU A 105 5.28 -2.65 9.28
N ALA A 106 4.18 -2.02 8.85
CA ALA A 106 2.89 -2.07 9.53
C ALA A 106 2.28 -3.47 9.51
N LEU A 107 2.38 -4.16 8.37
CA LEU A 107 1.71 -5.45 8.20
C LEU A 107 2.54 -6.60 8.75
N ASN A 108 3.87 -6.53 8.71
CA ASN A 108 4.72 -7.62 9.18
C ASN A 108 4.85 -7.54 10.71
N ALA A 109 4.66 -8.65 11.44
CA ALA A 109 4.83 -8.69 12.89
C ALA A 109 6.22 -9.19 13.32
N GLU A 110 6.92 -9.96 12.50
CA GLU A 110 8.16 -10.64 12.90
C GLU A 110 9.45 -9.92 12.46
N TYR A 111 9.33 -9.05 11.46
CA TYR A 111 10.47 -8.37 10.86
C TYR A 111 10.27 -6.86 10.87
N SER A 112 11.36 -6.12 10.97
CA SER A 112 11.37 -4.68 10.71
C SER A 112 12.09 -4.37 9.42
N VAL A 113 11.70 -3.25 8.84
CA VAL A 113 12.22 -2.65 7.63
C VAL A 113 13.43 -1.81 8.00
N VAL A 114 14.51 -2.06 7.27
CA VAL A 114 15.71 -1.24 7.27
C VAL A 114 15.87 -0.58 5.92
N ARG A 115 16.27 0.69 5.95
CA ARG A 115 16.44 1.55 4.79
C ARG A 115 17.91 1.92 4.64
N PHE A 116 18.47 1.61 3.48
CA PHE A 116 19.81 2.00 3.09
C PHE A 116 19.75 3.05 1.99
N LYS A 117 20.24 4.24 2.29
CA LYS A 117 20.31 5.35 1.33
C LYS A 117 21.59 5.26 0.49
N SER A 118 21.44 5.42 -0.82
CA SER A 118 22.50 5.71 -1.77
C SER A 118 22.21 7.05 -2.47
N HIS A 119 23.09 7.47 -3.38
CA HIS A 119 22.91 8.75 -4.11
C HIS A 119 21.71 8.73 -5.06
N THR A 120 21.43 7.59 -5.69
CA THR A 120 20.41 7.46 -6.74
C THR A 120 19.26 6.56 -6.35
N ALA A 121 19.32 5.89 -5.19
CA ALA A 121 18.29 4.96 -4.78
C ALA A 121 18.20 4.79 -3.25
N TYR A 122 17.03 4.35 -2.81
CA TYR A 122 16.83 3.76 -1.49
C TYR A 122 16.64 2.26 -1.63
N MET A 123 17.41 1.48 -0.87
CA MET A 123 17.24 0.04 -0.76
C MET A 123 16.53 -0.28 0.55
N TYR A 124 15.58 -1.21 0.50
CA TYR A 124 14.79 -1.64 1.64
C TYR A 124 14.93 -3.14 1.87
N ALA A 125 15.16 -3.53 3.11
CA ALA A 125 15.30 -4.93 3.50
C ALA A 125 14.53 -5.22 4.80
N LEU A 126 14.18 -6.49 4.98
CA LEU A 126 13.63 -7.01 6.23
C LEU A 126 14.75 -7.58 7.08
N VAL A 127 14.71 -7.30 8.37
CA VAL A 127 15.57 -7.91 9.40
C VAL A 127 14.69 -8.41 10.53
N LYS A 128 15.00 -9.61 11.04
CA LYS A 128 14.29 -10.15 12.21
C LYS A 128 14.81 -9.44 13.45
N LEU A 129 13.93 -8.80 14.21
CA LEU A 129 14.27 -8.10 15.45
C LEU A 129 13.49 -8.73 16.58
N ASP A 130 14.21 -9.26 17.57
CA ASP A 130 13.57 -9.88 18.73
C ASP A 130 13.00 -8.82 19.71
N ASP A 131 13.41 -7.55 19.64
CA ASP A 131 13.08 -6.52 20.66
C ASP A 131 12.70 -5.09 20.17
N ILE A 132 12.53 -4.83 18.87
CA ILE A 132 12.40 -3.43 18.35
C ILE A 132 10.96 -3.00 18.02
N LYS A 133 9.98 -3.89 18.13
CA LYS A 133 8.59 -3.49 17.89
C LYS A 133 7.97 -2.89 19.13
N GLU A 134 7.97 -1.56 19.17
CA GLU A 134 7.03 -0.82 19.99
C GLU A 134 5.62 -0.96 19.40
N THR A 135 4.61 -0.97 20.27
CA THR A 135 3.23 -1.29 19.93
C THR A 135 2.70 -0.35 18.83
N PHE A 136 2.61 -0.85 17.60
CA PHE A 136 1.90 -0.18 16.51
C PHE A 136 0.41 -0.10 16.86
N ASN A 137 -0.16 1.11 16.79
CA ASN A 137 -1.58 1.32 17.06
C ASN A 137 -2.43 0.93 15.84
N PHE A 138 -2.65 -0.37 15.70
CA PHE A 138 -3.38 -0.96 14.58
C PHE A 138 -4.81 -0.44 14.45
N ASP A 139 -5.46 -0.13 15.58
CA ASP A 139 -6.83 0.37 15.60
C ASP A 139 -6.93 1.79 15.03
N GLU A 140 -5.94 2.65 15.30
CA GLU A 140 -5.89 4.00 14.73
C GLU A 140 -5.67 3.96 13.21
N PHE A 141 -4.81 3.04 12.75
CA PHE A 141 -4.58 2.83 11.33
C PHE A 141 -5.83 2.29 10.62
N ASP A 142 -6.52 1.30 11.19
CA ASP A 142 -7.77 0.79 10.64
C ASP A 142 -8.88 1.87 10.62
N ALA A 143 -8.95 2.69 11.67
CA ALA A 143 -9.88 3.80 11.74
C ALA A 143 -9.63 4.85 10.64
N ALA A 144 -8.37 5.18 10.34
CA ALA A 144 -8.08 6.10 9.24
C ALA A 144 -8.31 5.50 7.85
N LEU A 145 -8.09 4.19 7.70
CA LEU A 145 -8.45 3.46 6.48
C LEU A 145 -9.95 3.50 6.19
N PHE A 146 -10.80 3.88 7.15
CA PHE A 146 -12.21 4.17 6.91
C PHE A 146 -12.44 5.13 5.73
N PHE A 147 -11.63 6.18 5.58
CA PHE A 147 -11.77 7.12 4.45
C PHE A 147 -11.49 6.46 3.11
N TYR A 148 -10.48 5.59 3.05
CA TYR A 148 -10.16 4.80 1.86
C TYR A 148 -11.32 3.86 1.48
N ARG A 149 -11.97 3.21 2.47
CA ARG A 149 -13.16 2.37 2.28
C ARG A 149 -14.41 3.17 1.89
N TYR A 150 -14.56 4.40 2.41
CA TYR A 150 -15.71 5.25 2.09
C TYR A 150 -15.81 5.55 0.60
N PHE A 151 -14.68 5.69 -0.11
CA PHE A 151 -14.66 5.87 -1.56
C PHE A 151 -15.25 4.68 -2.34
N GLU A 152 -15.03 3.43 -1.89
CA GLU A 152 -15.71 2.27 -2.49
C GLU A 152 -17.22 2.34 -2.33
N ASN A 153 -17.69 2.77 -1.16
CA ASN A 153 -19.10 2.83 -0.83
C ASN A 153 -19.82 3.97 -1.58
N ILE A 154 -19.15 5.10 -1.80
CA ILE A 154 -19.64 6.17 -2.70
C ILE A 154 -19.78 5.61 -4.12
N ASP A 155 -18.75 4.92 -4.61
CA ASP A 155 -18.71 4.46 -5.99
C ASP A 155 -19.72 3.33 -6.25
N LYS A 156 -19.92 2.43 -5.28
CA LYS A 156 -21.02 1.44 -5.27
C LYS A 156 -22.39 2.11 -5.25
N LYS A 157 -22.62 3.13 -4.41
CA LYS A 157 -23.87 3.92 -4.39
C LYS A 157 -24.11 4.65 -5.70
N TYR A 158 -23.11 5.30 -6.29
CA TYR A 158 -23.22 6.01 -7.56
C TYR A 158 -23.52 5.07 -8.73
N LYS A 159 -22.78 3.95 -8.84
CA LYS A 159 -23.01 2.92 -9.87
C LYS A 159 -24.40 2.28 -9.74
N SER A 160 -24.90 2.07 -8.51
CA SER A 160 -26.27 1.57 -8.27
C SER A 160 -27.35 2.58 -8.71
N LYS A 161 -27.16 3.88 -8.43
CA LYS A 161 -28.08 4.95 -8.86
C LYS A 161 -28.09 5.10 -10.38
N GLN A 162 -26.94 5.05 -11.05
CA GLN A 162 -26.85 5.09 -12.52
C GLN A 162 -27.51 3.87 -13.18
N LYS A 163 -27.33 2.66 -12.63
CA LYS A 163 -28.01 1.44 -13.12
C LYS A 163 -29.53 1.54 -12.96
N LYS A 164 -30.04 2.10 -11.86
CA LYS A 164 -31.48 2.35 -11.67
C LYS A 164 -32.02 3.34 -12.72
N GLN A 165 -31.31 4.44 -12.97
CA GLN A 165 -31.71 5.43 -13.99
C GLN A 165 -31.68 4.86 -15.42
N LYS A 166 -30.67 4.05 -15.78
CA LYS A 166 -30.63 3.35 -17.09
C LYS A 166 -31.77 2.34 -17.25
N LYS A 167 -32.13 1.60 -16.20
CA LYS A 167 -33.30 0.68 -16.22
C LYS A 167 -34.62 1.44 -16.42
N GLN A 168 -34.80 2.58 -15.73
CA GLN A 168 -36.00 3.42 -15.90
C GLN A 168 -36.10 4.04 -17.30
N LYS A 169 -35.00 4.50 -17.90
CA LYS A 169 -34.99 5.00 -19.29
C LYS A 169 -35.35 3.89 -20.32
N LYS A 170 -34.82 2.67 -20.15
CA LYS A 170 -35.17 1.52 -21.02
C LYS A 170 -36.62 1.06 -20.88
N GLN A 171 -37.23 1.18 -19.69
CA GLN A 171 -38.65 0.87 -19.49
C GLN A 171 -39.58 1.94 -20.08
N ARG A 172 -39.20 3.23 -20.02
CA ARG A 172 -39.97 4.31 -20.66
C ARG A 172 -39.95 4.22 -22.19
N SER A 173 -38.81 3.89 -22.81
CA SER A 173 -38.76 3.73 -24.28
C SER A 173 -39.51 2.50 -24.80
N LYS A 174 -39.62 1.44 -23.97
CA LYS A 174 -40.43 0.25 -24.30
C LYS A 174 -41.94 0.48 -24.20
N ARG A 175 -42.40 1.40 -23.34
CA ARG A 175 -43.83 1.74 -23.25
C ARG A 175 -44.30 2.66 -24.37
N GLN A 176 -43.42 3.54 -24.87
CA GLN A 176 -43.73 4.42 -26.00
C GLN A 176 -43.71 3.73 -27.38
N SER A 177 -43.28 2.46 -27.45
CA SER A 177 -43.23 1.68 -28.70
C SER A 177 -44.36 0.65 -28.84
N THR A 178 -45.27 0.60 -27.87
CA THR A 178 -46.44 -0.30 -27.87
C THR A 178 -47.77 0.40 -28.08
N ASP A 179 -47.76 1.73 -28.26
CA ASP A 179 -48.93 2.52 -28.64
C ASP A 179 -48.81 2.89 -30.14
N ILE A 180 -48.95 1.91 -31.03
CA ILE A 180 -49.26 2.07 -32.46
C ILE A 180 -50.28 0.99 -32.84
#